data_AF-A0A2W4L7E0-F1
#
_entry.id   AF-A0A2W4L7E0-F1
#
_cell.length_a   1.000
_cell.length_b   1.000
_cell.length_c   1.000
_cell.angle_alpha   90.00
_cell.angle_beta   90.00
_cell.angle_gamma   90.00
#
_symmetry.space_group_name_H-M   'P 1'
#
loop_
_entity.id
_entity.type
_entity.pdbx_description
1 polymer ?
#
loop_
_entity_poly.entity_id
_entity_poly.type
_entity_poly.pdbx_seq_one_letter_code
_entity_poly.pdbx_strand_id
1 'polypeptide(L)'
;MASNDPDWPVRSAAFAALAQLVRIHGEVLPWAIIEAGFDFGGQNFRFANQSKGIFRPRGMVDAALSLKTTVPRSGKPKYEDIATDEAFVYALQSRGPEYHDNRLLLRAVELQTPLIYFYGVEPGLYRPLWPTYAVPGPTRESVLLTVSPADELLAPGEYLADPVMQNLVRRYTTVEAKKRLHQDMFRSAVLRAYEQRCSICRLPRRELLDAAHIVPDQHPRGEPVVPNGLALCKLHHSAYDAHLIGIRPDLVIEVSRRLMEERDGPTLEHGLKAFAGRTLHLPRRQDQYPDSERLEQRYELFRKAG
;
A
#
# COMPACT_ATOMS: atom_id res chain seq x y z
N MET A 1 0.71 -1.27 30.66
CA MET A 1 0.61 -2.61 31.28
C MET A 1 1.49 -3.54 30.49
N ALA A 2 2.50 -4.17 31.11
CA ALA A 2 3.26 -5.24 30.45
C ALA A 2 2.25 -6.26 29.91
N SER A 3 2.26 -6.54 28.60
CA SER A 3 1.20 -7.36 28.01
C SER A 3 1.19 -8.73 28.68
N ASN A 4 0.06 -9.13 29.26
CA ASN A 4 -0.23 -10.52 29.70
C ASN A 4 -0.29 -11.50 28.51
N ASP A 5 0.38 -11.17 27.40
CA ASP A 5 0.48 -11.98 26.20
C ASP A 5 1.67 -12.94 26.39
N PRO A 6 1.42 -14.24 26.64
CA PRO A 6 2.48 -15.22 26.80
C PRO A 6 3.35 -15.36 25.54
N ASP A 7 2.84 -14.92 24.39
CA ASP A 7 3.53 -14.97 23.10
C ASP A 7 4.27 -13.66 22.77
N TRP A 8 4.33 -12.68 23.68
CA TRP A 8 4.96 -11.38 23.46
C TRP A 8 6.41 -11.44 22.94
N PRO A 9 7.31 -12.32 23.44
CA PRO A 9 8.67 -12.39 22.92
C PRO A 9 8.73 -12.76 21.43
N VAL A 10 7.91 -13.72 20.99
CA VAL A 10 7.84 -14.13 19.58
C VAL A 10 7.19 -13.02 18.74
N ARG A 11 6.14 -12.39 19.26
CA ARG A 11 5.40 -11.33 18.57
C ARG A 11 6.24 -10.07 18.36
N SER A 12 6.94 -9.62 19.38
CA SER A 12 7.85 -8.47 19.31
C SER A 12 9.00 -8.73 18.33
N ALA A 13 9.57 -9.94 18.33
CA ALA A 13 10.55 -10.36 17.33
C ALA A 13 9.99 -10.33 15.90
N ALA A 14 8.74 -10.77 15.70
CA ALA A 14 8.06 -10.68 14.41
C ALA A 14 7.95 -9.22 13.95
N PHE A 15 7.51 -8.30 14.81
CA PHE A 15 7.38 -6.88 14.45
C PHE A 15 8.73 -6.24 14.11
N ALA A 16 9.79 -6.55 14.85
CA ALA A 16 11.13 -6.06 14.58
C ALA A 16 11.67 -6.58 13.24
N ALA A 17 11.51 -7.88 12.96
CA ALA A 17 11.90 -8.48 11.70
C ALA A 17 11.12 -7.87 10.52
N LEU A 18 9.81 -7.68 10.68
CA LEU A 18 8.96 -7.08 9.65
C LEU A 18 9.35 -5.63 9.36
N ALA A 19 9.72 -4.85 10.38
CA ALA A 19 10.22 -3.49 10.22
C ALA A 19 11.54 -3.45 9.42
N GLN A 20 12.43 -4.42 9.62
CA GLN A 20 13.64 -4.55 8.81
C GLN A 20 13.31 -4.91 7.35
N LEU A 21 12.39 -5.86 7.13
CA LEU A 21 11.96 -6.24 5.78
C LEU A 21 11.36 -5.05 5.02
N VAL A 22 10.50 -4.25 5.67
CA VAL A 22 9.93 -3.04 5.05
C VAL A 22 11.00 -1.99 4.75
N ARG A 23 12.03 -1.85 5.60
CA ARG A 23 13.15 -0.94 5.34
C ARG A 23 13.97 -1.34 4.11
N ILE A 24 14.15 -2.65 3.89
CA ILE A 24 14.98 -3.18 2.81
C ILE A 24 14.20 -3.26 1.49
N HIS A 25 12.96 -3.75 1.55
CA HIS A 25 12.18 -4.10 0.36
C HIS A 25 11.07 -3.08 0.03
N GLY A 26 10.85 -2.09 0.89
CA GLY A 26 9.77 -1.11 0.77
C GLY A 26 8.49 -1.52 1.50
N GLU A 27 7.49 -0.64 1.47
CA GLU A 27 6.24 -0.79 2.25
C GLU A 27 5.31 -1.91 1.74
N VAL A 28 5.49 -2.35 0.48
CA VAL A 28 4.72 -3.43 -0.13
C VAL A 28 5.64 -4.62 -0.37
N LEU A 29 5.40 -5.71 0.35
CA LEU A 29 6.25 -6.89 0.35
C LEU A 29 5.72 -7.97 -0.61
N PRO A 30 6.59 -8.58 -1.42
CA PRO A 30 6.26 -9.82 -2.12
C PRO A 30 6.01 -10.96 -1.15
N TRP A 31 5.09 -11.86 -1.51
CA TRP A 31 4.79 -13.05 -0.72
C TRP A 31 6.03 -13.90 -0.42
N ALA A 32 6.97 -13.99 -1.35
CA ALA A 32 8.24 -14.70 -1.18
C ALA A 32 9.07 -14.19 0.02
N ILE A 33 8.98 -12.88 0.31
CA ILE A 33 9.63 -12.27 1.47
C ILE A 33 8.88 -12.60 2.76
N ILE A 34 7.54 -12.58 2.72
CA ILE A 34 6.68 -12.88 3.88
C ILE A 34 6.76 -14.36 4.26
N GLU A 35 6.82 -15.26 3.27
CA GLU A 35 6.82 -16.71 3.52
C GLU A 35 8.13 -17.24 4.08
N ALA A 36 9.24 -16.51 3.88
CA ALA A 36 10.55 -16.83 4.44
C ALA A 36 10.57 -16.77 5.98
N GLY A 37 9.63 -16.05 6.60
CA GLY A 37 9.50 -15.97 8.05
C GLY A 37 10.56 -15.09 8.73
N PHE A 38 10.80 -15.34 10.01
CA PHE A 38 11.75 -14.63 10.85
C PHE A 38 12.36 -15.57 11.89
N ASP A 39 13.61 -15.32 12.27
CA ASP A 39 14.29 -16.14 13.26
C ASP A 39 14.11 -15.58 14.67
N PHE A 40 13.82 -16.47 15.62
CA PHE A 40 13.72 -16.14 17.04
C PHE A 40 14.08 -17.37 17.88
N GLY A 41 14.96 -17.20 18.86
CA GLY A 41 15.35 -18.29 19.76
C GLY A 41 15.95 -19.52 19.06
N GLY A 42 16.67 -19.33 17.95
CA GLY A 42 17.24 -20.44 17.15
C GLY A 42 16.23 -21.22 16.30
N GLN A 43 14.97 -20.78 16.26
CA GLN A 43 13.91 -21.36 15.41
C GLN A 43 13.44 -20.32 14.39
N ASN A 44 13.12 -20.77 13.17
CA ASN A 44 12.42 -19.96 12.18
C ASN A 44 10.90 -20.02 12.39
N PHE A 45 10.27 -18.86 12.52
CA PHE A 45 8.83 -18.66 12.66
C PHE A 45 8.26 -18.06 11.38
N ARG A 46 7.04 -18.49 11.02
CA ARG A 46 6.33 -17.92 9.87
C ARG A 46 5.56 -16.67 10.30
N PHE A 47 5.55 -15.65 9.44
CA PHE A 47 4.65 -14.51 9.61
C PHE A 47 3.19 -14.87 9.34
N ALA A 48 2.95 -15.57 8.24
CA ALA A 48 1.62 -15.88 7.73
C ALA A 48 1.60 -17.24 7.00
N ASN A 49 0.40 -17.71 6.67
CA ASN A 49 0.17 -18.92 5.88
C ASN A 49 -0.47 -18.58 4.52
N GLN A 50 -0.14 -19.33 3.47
CA GLN A 50 -0.63 -19.03 2.11
C GLN A 50 -2.13 -19.29 1.94
N SER A 51 -2.68 -20.33 2.56
CA SER A 51 -4.08 -20.74 2.41
C SER A 51 -5.01 -20.21 3.51
N LYS A 52 -4.46 -19.74 4.64
CA LYS A 52 -5.24 -19.22 5.77
C LYS A 52 -5.20 -17.70 5.86
N GLY A 53 -6.37 -17.10 6.18
CA GLY A 53 -6.49 -15.67 6.47
C GLY A 53 -6.12 -15.31 7.91
N ILE A 54 -6.39 -16.20 8.88
CA ILE A 54 -6.00 -16.01 10.28
C ILE A 54 -4.91 -17.02 10.61
N PHE A 55 -3.82 -16.57 11.22
CA PHE A 55 -2.66 -17.42 11.44
C PHE A 55 -1.97 -17.20 12.78
N ARG A 56 -1.60 -18.31 13.42
CA ARG A 56 -0.71 -18.41 14.57
C ARG A 56 0.39 -19.41 14.23
N PRO A 57 1.68 -19.06 14.30
CA PRO A 57 2.77 -20.00 14.06
C PRO A 57 2.87 -21.06 15.17
N ARG A 58 3.50 -22.18 14.83
CA ARG A 58 3.87 -23.21 15.82
C ARG A 58 4.92 -22.64 16.77
N GLY A 59 4.70 -22.78 18.08
CA GLY A 59 5.56 -22.21 19.12
C GLY A 59 4.92 -21.04 19.87
N MET A 60 3.88 -20.41 19.31
CA MET A 60 2.94 -19.59 20.08
C MET A 60 1.85 -20.47 20.71
N VAL A 61 1.10 -19.98 21.70
CA VAL A 61 0.10 -20.79 22.41
C VAL A 61 -1.29 -20.15 22.52
N ASP A 62 -1.42 -18.84 22.42
CA ASP A 62 -2.65 -18.16 22.85
C ASP A 62 -3.44 -17.58 21.66
N ALA A 63 -3.00 -16.44 21.14
CA ALA A 63 -3.74 -15.65 20.15
C ALA A 63 -3.12 -15.72 18.74
N ALA A 64 -3.87 -15.22 17.74
CA ALA A 64 -3.33 -15.06 16.38
C ALA A 64 -2.08 -14.15 16.37
N LEU A 65 -1.15 -14.40 15.45
CA LEU A 65 -0.05 -13.48 15.14
C LEU A 65 -0.43 -12.52 14.02
N SER A 66 -1.06 -13.06 12.98
CA SER A 66 -1.34 -12.30 11.76
C SER A 66 -2.72 -12.58 11.17
N LEU A 67 -3.23 -11.56 10.50
CA LEU A 67 -4.37 -11.59 9.61
C LEU A 67 -3.92 -11.35 8.17
N LYS A 68 -4.66 -11.87 7.20
CA LYS A 68 -4.36 -11.70 5.79
C LYS A 68 -5.64 -11.61 4.97
N THR A 69 -5.70 -10.57 4.15
CA THR A 69 -6.72 -10.41 3.11
C THR A 69 -6.05 -10.49 1.75
N THR A 70 -6.63 -11.25 0.83
CA THR A 70 -6.09 -11.41 -0.54
C THR A 70 -6.93 -10.65 -1.55
N VAL A 71 -6.29 -9.95 -2.48
CA VAL A 71 -6.98 -9.42 -3.67
C VAL A 71 -7.19 -10.58 -4.65
N PRO A 72 -8.44 -10.88 -5.06
CA PRO A 72 -8.69 -11.93 -6.03
C PRO A 72 -8.06 -11.59 -7.38
N ARG A 73 -7.62 -12.62 -8.13
CA ARG A 73 -7.02 -12.45 -9.46
C ARG A 73 -7.99 -11.89 -10.51
N SER A 74 -9.29 -12.01 -10.26
CA SER A 74 -10.38 -11.50 -11.09
C SER A 74 -11.55 -11.07 -10.22
N GLY A 75 -12.18 -9.94 -10.53
CA GLY A 75 -13.28 -9.36 -9.76
C GLY A 75 -12.87 -8.11 -8.98
N LYS A 76 -13.86 -7.41 -8.41
CA LYS A 76 -13.61 -6.27 -7.51
C LYS A 76 -13.01 -6.74 -6.19
N PRO A 77 -12.15 -5.93 -5.52
CA PRO A 77 -11.72 -6.21 -4.15
C PRO A 77 -12.95 -6.46 -3.28
N LYS A 78 -12.97 -7.58 -2.55
CA LYS A 78 -14.17 -8.11 -1.88
C LYS A 78 -14.66 -7.27 -0.68
N TYR A 79 -14.00 -6.16 -0.37
CA TYR A 79 -14.11 -5.47 0.93
C TYR A 79 -14.19 -3.93 0.84
N GLU A 80 -14.47 -3.34 -0.32
CA GLU A 80 -14.73 -1.89 -0.39
C GLU A 80 -16.07 -1.52 0.30
N ASP A 81 -17.04 -2.43 0.33
CA ASP A 81 -18.42 -2.10 0.72
C ASP A 81 -18.74 -2.23 2.23
N ILE A 82 -17.74 -2.50 3.09
CA ILE A 82 -17.95 -2.54 4.56
C ILE A 82 -16.77 -1.89 5.30
N ALA A 83 -16.20 -0.79 4.81
CA ALA A 83 -15.25 -0.01 5.58
C ALA A 83 -16.01 1.11 6.33
N THR A 84 -15.92 1.16 7.66
CA THR A 84 -16.14 2.43 8.35
C THR A 84 -14.95 3.33 8.02
N ASP A 85 -15.05 4.66 7.96
CA ASP A 85 -13.89 5.50 7.62
C ASP A 85 -12.69 5.23 8.56
N GLU A 86 -12.97 4.93 9.82
CA GLU A 86 -12.00 4.85 10.91
C GLU A 86 -11.44 3.44 11.20
N ALA A 87 -11.97 2.36 10.61
CA ALA A 87 -11.50 0.99 10.87
C ALA A 87 -11.69 0.04 9.67
N PHE A 88 -10.91 -1.03 9.60
CA PHE A 88 -11.14 -2.09 8.60
C PHE A 88 -12.12 -3.12 9.16
N VAL A 89 -13.16 -3.48 8.41
CA VAL A 89 -13.97 -4.64 8.77
C VAL A 89 -13.29 -5.90 8.24
N TYR A 90 -13.05 -6.84 9.14
CA TYR A 90 -12.49 -8.14 8.80
C TYR A 90 -13.52 -9.22 9.12
N ALA A 91 -13.96 -9.94 8.10
CA ALA A 91 -14.90 -11.05 8.24
C ALA A 91 -14.22 -12.29 8.81
N LEU A 92 -14.87 -12.94 9.76
CA LEU A 92 -14.50 -14.27 10.22
C LEU A 92 -14.62 -15.29 9.09
N GLN A 93 -13.89 -16.40 9.17
CA GLN A 93 -14.01 -17.47 8.17
C GLN A 93 -15.42 -18.09 8.22
N SER A 94 -15.95 -18.51 7.07
CA SER A 94 -17.34 -18.99 6.83
C SER A 94 -17.69 -20.34 7.51
N ARG A 95 -17.30 -20.51 8.77
CA ARG A 95 -17.55 -21.67 9.63
C ARG A 95 -17.97 -21.24 11.05
N GLY A 96 -18.32 -19.97 11.22
CA GLY A 96 -18.77 -19.38 12.48
C GLY A 96 -17.66 -19.12 13.51
N PRO A 97 -17.97 -18.41 14.61
CA PRO A 97 -17.01 -18.01 15.65
C PRO A 97 -16.24 -19.18 16.29
N GLU A 98 -16.88 -20.35 16.38
CA GLU A 98 -16.32 -21.55 17.02
C GLU A 98 -15.19 -22.21 16.21
N TYR A 99 -15.01 -21.84 14.94
CA TYR A 99 -13.94 -22.38 14.12
C TYR A 99 -12.57 -22.04 14.73
N HIS A 100 -11.65 -23.01 14.78
CA HIS A 100 -10.35 -22.88 15.45
C HIS A 100 -9.64 -21.56 15.13
N ASP A 101 -9.52 -21.21 13.84
CA ASP A 101 -8.82 -20.01 13.42
C ASP A 101 -9.57 -18.72 13.83
N ASN A 102 -10.91 -18.74 13.85
CA ASN A 102 -11.72 -17.62 14.32
C ASN A 102 -11.57 -17.42 15.83
N ARG A 103 -11.52 -18.51 16.62
CA ARG A 103 -11.25 -18.44 18.06
C ARG A 103 -9.90 -17.80 18.38
N LEU A 104 -8.87 -18.03 17.57
CA LEU A 104 -7.55 -17.37 17.75
C LEU A 104 -7.63 -15.84 17.57
N LEU A 105 -8.45 -15.37 16.63
CA LEU A 105 -8.70 -13.94 16.43
C LEU A 105 -9.57 -13.35 17.55
N LEU A 106 -10.64 -14.06 17.96
CA LEU A 106 -11.48 -13.61 19.08
C LEU A 106 -10.70 -13.59 20.40
N ARG A 107 -9.76 -14.50 20.60
CA ARG A 107 -8.82 -14.45 21.72
C ARG A 107 -7.91 -13.22 21.67
N ALA A 108 -7.46 -12.83 20.48
CA ALA A 108 -6.71 -11.57 20.29
C ALA A 108 -7.56 -10.33 20.63
N VAL A 109 -8.88 -10.37 20.33
CA VAL A 109 -9.84 -9.32 20.73
C VAL A 109 -9.97 -9.26 22.26
N GLU A 110 -10.18 -10.39 22.92
CA GLU A 110 -10.34 -10.47 24.38
C GLU A 110 -9.11 -9.92 25.13
N LEU A 111 -7.93 -10.34 24.69
CA LEU A 111 -6.66 -9.97 25.30
C LEU A 111 -6.08 -8.64 24.81
N GLN A 112 -6.70 -8.04 23.79
CA GLN A 112 -6.17 -6.85 23.09
C GLN A 112 -4.71 -7.04 22.64
N THR A 113 -4.34 -8.25 22.17
CA THR A 113 -2.98 -8.51 21.68
C THR A 113 -2.76 -7.87 20.30
N PRO A 114 -1.61 -7.24 20.04
CA PRO A 114 -1.34 -6.65 18.74
C PRO A 114 -1.13 -7.72 17.66
N LEU A 115 -1.53 -7.42 16.43
CA LEU A 115 -1.50 -8.31 15.27
C LEU A 115 -0.71 -7.67 14.12
N ILE A 116 -0.27 -8.50 13.19
CA ILE A 116 0.15 -8.07 11.86
C ILE A 116 -1.04 -8.24 10.91
N TYR A 117 -1.48 -7.19 10.24
CA TYR A 117 -2.48 -7.32 9.18
C TYR A 117 -1.83 -7.17 7.80
N PHE A 118 -1.71 -8.28 7.07
CA PHE A 118 -1.25 -8.31 5.69
C PHE A 118 -2.41 -8.01 4.73
N TYR A 119 -2.52 -6.75 4.31
CA TYR A 119 -3.52 -6.34 3.33
C TYR A 119 -2.98 -6.58 1.91
N GLY A 120 -3.67 -7.41 1.13
CA GLY A 120 -3.30 -7.65 -0.27
C GLY A 120 -3.48 -6.39 -1.11
N VAL A 121 -2.46 -6.00 -1.86
CA VAL A 121 -2.50 -4.86 -2.79
C VAL A 121 -2.74 -5.36 -4.21
N GLU A 122 -2.07 -6.46 -4.58
CA GLU A 122 -2.29 -7.21 -5.80
C GLU A 122 -1.97 -8.69 -5.56
N PRO A 123 -2.30 -9.63 -6.47
CA PRO A 123 -1.98 -11.03 -6.28
C PRO A 123 -0.48 -11.26 -5.99
N GLY A 124 -0.17 -11.65 -4.75
CA GLY A 124 1.20 -11.93 -4.31
C GLY A 124 1.96 -10.75 -3.70
N LEU A 125 1.39 -9.54 -3.65
CA LEU A 125 1.96 -8.38 -2.97
C LEU A 125 1.06 -7.92 -1.82
N TYR A 126 1.66 -7.65 -0.67
CA TYR A 126 0.94 -7.28 0.55
C TYR A 126 1.57 -6.07 1.22
N ARG A 127 0.74 -5.16 1.71
CA ARG A 127 1.16 -4.13 2.66
C ARG A 127 0.92 -4.66 4.09
N PRO A 128 1.98 -4.90 4.87
CA PRO A 128 1.81 -5.21 6.29
C PRO A 128 1.41 -3.96 7.08
N LEU A 129 0.47 -4.12 8.02
CA LEU A 129 0.02 -3.08 8.95
C LEU A 129 0.19 -3.61 10.38
N TRP A 130 1.03 -2.95 11.18
CA TRP A 130 1.27 -3.33 12.57
C TRP A 130 1.72 -2.12 13.40
N PRO A 131 1.45 -2.12 14.72
CA PRO A 131 0.51 -3.01 15.39
C PRO A 131 -0.94 -2.77 14.95
N THR A 132 -1.65 -3.84 14.66
CA THR A 132 -3.09 -3.82 14.40
C THR A 132 -3.82 -4.44 15.59
N TYR A 133 -4.83 -3.78 16.12
CA TYR A 133 -5.69 -4.33 17.17
C TYR A 133 -7.06 -4.68 16.60
N ALA A 134 -7.62 -5.78 17.09
CA ALA A 134 -8.97 -6.20 16.75
C ALA A 134 -9.94 -5.88 17.90
N VAL A 135 -11.10 -5.35 17.55
CA VAL A 135 -12.22 -5.12 18.48
C VAL A 135 -13.51 -5.75 17.92
N PRO A 136 -14.54 -6.00 18.74
CA PRO A 136 -15.81 -6.54 18.25
C PRO A 136 -16.36 -5.73 17.07
N GLY A 137 -16.81 -6.43 16.03
CA GLY A 137 -17.34 -5.82 14.82
C GLY A 137 -18.83 -5.53 14.86
N PRO A 138 -19.39 -4.98 13.76
CA PRO A 138 -20.82 -4.69 13.64
C PRO A 138 -21.70 -5.96 13.66
N THR A 139 -21.12 -7.11 13.35
CA THR A 139 -21.80 -8.41 13.40
C THR A 139 -21.01 -9.40 14.24
N ARG A 140 -21.66 -10.47 14.72
CA ARG A 140 -20.97 -11.59 15.40
C ARG A 140 -19.98 -12.35 14.50
N GLU A 141 -19.99 -12.06 13.20
CA GLU A 141 -19.14 -12.70 12.19
C GLU A 141 -18.05 -11.76 11.68
N SER A 142 -17.81 -10.63 12.34
CA SER A 142 -16.79 -9.67 11.96
C SER A 142 -16.09 -9.05 13.17
N VAL A 143 -14.89 -8.53 12.92
CA VAL A 143 -14.15 -7.67 13.82
C VAL A 143 -13.80 -6.37 13.12
N LEU A 144 -13.58 -5.31 13.89
CA LEU A 144 -12.97 -4.08 13.39
C LEU A 144 -11.49 -4.10 13.70
N LEU A 145 -10.66 -3.76 12.72
CA LEU A 145 -9.21 -3.64 12.86
C LEU A 145 -8.81 -2.17 12.86
N THR A 146 -8.04 -1.76 13.86
CA THR A 146 -7.44 -0.43 13.96
C THR A 146 -5.93 -0.55 14.04
N VAL A 147 -5.23 0.29 13.28
CA VAL A 147 -3.78 0.38 13.26
C VAL A 147 -3.36 1.41 14.29
N SER A 148 -2.28 1.14 15.02
CA SER A 148 -1.70 2.10 15.96
C SER A 148 -0.26 2.43 15.58
N PRO A 149 0.31 3.55 16.07
CA PRO A 149 1.71 3.87 15.83
C PRO A 149 2.63 2.76 16.35
N ALA A 150 3.71 2.47 15.62
CA ALA A 150 4.66 1.44 16.02
C ALA A 150 5.33 1.74 17.38
N ASP A 151 5.51 3.02 17.70
CA ASP A 151 6.11 3.48 18.96
C ASP A 151 5.28 3.11 20.21
N GLU A 152 3.98 2.85 20.05
CA GLU A 152 3.10 2.38 21.14
C GLU A 152 3.53 0.98 21.65
N LEU A 153 4.22 0.18 20.82
CA LEU A 153 4.78 -1.11 21.22
C LEU A 153 6.01 -1.00 22.12
N LEU A 154 6.76 0.10 22.01
CA LEU A 154 8.00 0.32 22.75
C LEU A 154 7.73 0.83 24.17
N ALA A 155 6.58 1.47 24.39
CA ALA A 155 6.18 1.96 25.71
C ALA A 155 4.65 1.79 25.97
N PRO A 156 4.18 0.54 26.20
CA PRO A 156 2.75 0.25 26.42
C PRO A 156 2.19 0.92 27.68
N GLY A 157 1.59 2.10 27.51
CA GLY A 157 0.96 2.89 28.57
C GLY A 157 1.68 4.18 28.97
N GLU A 158 2.84 4.50 28.39
CA GLU A 158 3.50 5.81 28.62
C GLU A 158 3.09 6.88 27.61
N TYR A 159 2.69 6.49 26.39
CA TYR A 159 2.44 7.48 25.33
C TYR A 159 1.18 8.32 25.57
N LEU A 160 0.13 7.76 26.17
CA LEU A 160 -1.11 8.46 26.50
C LEU A 160 -1.82 7.67 27.62
N ALA A 161 -1.84 8.15 28.87
CA ALA A 161 -2.55 7.46 29.95
C ALA A 161 -4.09 7.49 29.77
N ASP A 162 -4.59 8.41 28.95
CA ASP A 162 -6.01 8.61 28.66
C ASP A 162 -6.51 7.67 27.56
N PRO A 163 -7.46 6.75 27.85
CA PRO A 163 -8.09 5.88 26.86
C PRO A 163 -8.76 6.61 25.70
N VAL A 164 -9.27 7.83 25.90
CA VAL A 164 -9.88 8.64 24.83
C VAL A 164 -8.82 9.04 23.81
N MET A 165 -7.69 9.54 24.29
CA MET A 165 -6.57 9.95 23.43
C MET A 165 -5.98 8.77 22.68
N GLN A 166 -5.81 7.62 23.35
CA GLN A 166 -5.35 6.39 22.68
C GLN A 166 -6.27 6.01 21.52
N ASN A 167 -7.58 6.00 21.75
CA ASN A 167 -8.55 5.71 20.71
C ASN A 167 -8.48 6.70 19.53
N LEU A 168 -8.31 7.99 19.81
CA LEU A 168 -8.18 9.01 18.77
C LEU A 168 -6.93 8.78 17.90
N VAL A 169 -5.79 8.49 18.52
CA VAL A 169 -4.53 8.19 17.81
C VAL A 169 -4.68 6.95 16.92
N ARG A 170 -5.32 5.88 17.41
CA ARG A 170 -5.59 4.67 16.61
C ARG A 170 -6.48 4.96 15.40
N ARG A 171 -7.54 5.76 15.58
CA ARG A 171 -8.42 6.17 14.47
C ARG A 171 -7.64 6.94 13.41
N TYR A 172 -6.90 7.97 13.82
CA TYR A 172 -6.09 8.77 12.90
C TYR A 172 -5.08 7.91 12.12
N THR A 173 -4.32 7.07 12.84
CA THR A 173 -3.33 6.17 12.24
C THR A 173 -3.98 5.20 11.25
N THR A 174 -5.19 4.72 11.55
CA THR A 174 -5.95 3.83 10.67
C THR A 174 -6.39 4.53 9.39
N VAL A 175 -6.86 5.78 9.49
CA VAL A 175 -7.22 6.61 8.33
C VAL A 175 -6.01 6.83 7.42
N GLU A 176 -4.85 7.17 7.99
CA GLU A 176 -3.62 7.32 7.20
C GLU A 176 -3.16 6.00 6.57
N ALA A 177 -3.27 4.89 7.29
CA ALA A 177 -2.95 3.56 6.77
C ALA A 177 -3.83 3.22 5.55
N LYS A 178 -5.14 3.51 5.62
CA LYS A 178 -6.06 3.35 4.49
C LYS A 178 -5.72 4.22 3.30
N LYS A 179 -5.41 5.50 3.54
CA LYS A 179 -5.00 6.41 2.45
C LYS A 179 -3.78 5.86 1.71
N ARG A 180 -2.77 5.39 2.44
CA ARG A 180 -1.56 4.78 1.87
C ARG A 180 -1.87 3.47 1.12
N LEU A 181 -2.77 2.63 1.63
CA LEU A 181 -3.24 1.43 0.92
C LEU A 181 -3.91 1.77 -0.41
N HIS A 182 -4.80 2.77 -0.45
CA HIS A 182 -5.45 3.19 -1.69
C HIS A 182 -4.43 3.71 -2.72
N GLN A 183 -3.41 4.46 -2.27
CA GLN A 183 -2.31 4.89 -3.12
C GLN A 183 -1.48 3.71 -3.66
N ASP A 184 -1.19 2.71 -2.83
CA ASP A 184 -0.48 1.49 -3.27
C ASP A 184 -1.30 0.69 -4.29
N MET A 185 -2.61 0.56 -4.08
CA MET A 185 -3.52 -0.15 -4.99
C MET A 185 -3.61 0.57 -6.34
N PHE A 186 -3.79 1.90 -6.33
CA PHE A 186 -3.75 2.72 -7.53
C PHE A 186 -2.42 2.54 -8.27
N ARG A 187 -1.32 2.66 -7.54
CA ARG A 187 0.01 2.49 -8.08
C ARG A 187 0.19 1.13 -8.75
N SER A 188 -0.23 0.06 -8.08
CA SER A 188 -0.11 -1.28 -8.63
C SER A 188 -0.97 -1.47 -9.88
N ALA A 189 -2.19 -0.94 -9.89
CA ALA A 189 -3.09 -1.00 -11.03
C ALA A 189 -2.51 -0.28 -12.26
N VAL A 190 -1.98 0.94 -12.08
CA VAL A 190 -1.33 1.71 -13.14
C VAL A 190 -0.10 0.97 -13.65
N LEU A 191 0.84 0.58 -12.79
CA LEU A 191 2.04 -0.13 -13.23
C LEU A 191 1.72 -1.42 -14.00
N ARG A 192 0.69 -2.17 -13.58
CA ARG A 192 0.25 -3.38 -14.28
C ARG A 192 -0.31 -3.05 -15.67
N ALA A 193 -1.10 -1.97 -15.81
CA ALA A 193 -1.64 -1.55 -17.10
C ALA A 193 -0.55 -1.20 -18.12
N TYR A 194 0.54 -0.60 -17.66
CA TYR A 194 1.73 -0.27 -18.46
C TYR A 194 2.80 -1.37 -18.49
N GLU A 195 2.46 -2.60 -18.10
CA GLU A 195 3.36 -3.77 -18.14
C GLU A 195 4.66 -3.59 -17.34
N GLN A 196 4.60 -2.87 -16.21
CA GLN A 196 5.75 -2.57 -15.36
C GLN A 196 6.84 -1.79 -16.09
N ARG A 197 6.45 -0.85 -16.97
CA ARG A 197 7.37 0.00 -17.74
C ARG A 197 6.99 1.47 -17.66
N CYS A 198 8.00 2.34 -17.71
CA CYS A 198 7.78 3.77 -17.89
C CYS A 198 7.07 4.04 -19.23
N SER A 199 6.04 4.88 -19.23
CA SER A 199 5.29 5.29 -20.42
C SER A 199 6.08 6.20 -21.34
N ILE A 200 7.18 6.81 -20.85
CA ILE A 200 8.08 7.65 -21.64
C ILE A 200 9.28 6.85 -22.16
N CYS A 201 10.09 6.28 -21.27
CA CYS A 201 11.36 5.63 -21.66
C CYS A 201 11.35 4.09 -21.69
N ARG A 202 10.22 3.44 -21.37
CA ARG A 202 10.07 1.98 -21.33
C ARG A 202 10.98 1.23 -20.33
N LEU A 203 11.64 1.94 -19.41
CA LEU A 203 12.44 1.35 -18.33
C LEU A 203 11.62 0.25 -17.59
N PRO A 204 12.04 -1.03 -17.61
CA PRO A 204 11.28 -2.15 -17.07
C PRO A 204 11.66 -2.51 -15.62
N ARG A 205 11.82 -1.51 -14.75
CA ARG A 205 12.27 -1.73 -13.37
C ARG A 205 11.27 -1.17 -12.37
N ARG A 206 10.38 -2.02 -11.86
CA ARG A 206 9.26 -1.64 -10.96
C ARG A 206 9.68 -0.76 -9.79
N GLU A 207 10.84 -1.04 -9.20
CA GLU A 207 11.42 -0.30 -8.07
C GLU A 207 11.78 1.14 -8.43
N LEU A 208 12.03 1.42 -9.72
CA LEU A 208 12.31 2.73 -10.27
C LEU A 208 11.08 3.39 -10.93
N LEU A 209 9.91 2.77 -10.84
CA LEU A 209 8.66 3.32 -11.40
C LEU A 209 7.77 3.87 -10.29
N ASP A 210 6.95 4.85 -10.64
CA ASP A 210 5.85 5.43 -9.88
C ASP A 210 4.57 5.44 -10.72
N ALA A 211 3.44 5.66 -10.06
CA ALA A 211 2.20 6.01 -10.74
C ALA A 211 1.93 7.50 -10.51
N ALA A 212 2.15 8.30 -11.54
CA ALA A 212 1.87 9.71 -11.52
C ALA A 212 0.38 9.91 -11.80
N HIS A 213 -0.29 10.73 -10.98
CA HIS A 213 -1.63 11.21 -11.31
C HIS A 213 -1.53 12.23 -12.44
N ILE A 214 -2.43 12.14 -13.42
CA ILE A 214 -2.59 13.20 -14.42
C ILE A 214 -3.25 14.41 -13.75
N VAL A 215 -4.39 14.16 -13.10
CA VAL A 215 -5.09 15.12 -12.25
C VAL A 215 -4.91 14.72 -10.78
N PRO A 216 -4.40 15.62 -9.91
CA PRO A 216 -4.09 15.30 -8.51
C PRO A 216 -5.28 14.70 -7.74
N ASP A 217 -4.97 13.82 -6.78
CA ASP A 217 -5.93 13.09 -5.95
C ASP A 217 -6.91 13.99 -5.17
N GLN A 218 -6.48 15.19 -4.80
CA GLN A 218 -7.31 16.18 -4.10
C GLN A 218 -8.34 16.90 -5.00
N HIS A 219 -8.22 16.76 -6.33
CA HIS A 219 -9.12 17.40 -7.27
C HIS A 219 -10.42 16.58 -7.42
N PRO A 220 -11.59 17.18 -7.69
CA PRO A 220 -12.85 16.44 -7.89
C PRO A 220 -12.81 15.35 -8.98
N ARG A 221 -11.94 15.50 -9.98
CA ARG A 221 -11.68 14.50 -11.05
C ARG A 221 -10.45 13.60 -10.79
N GLY A 222 -9.85 13.73 -9.61
CA GLY A 222 -8.62 13.07 -9.15
C GLY A 222 -8.78 11.61 -8.77
N GLU A 223 -9.86 10.96 -9.21
CA GLU A 223 -10.14 9.56 -8.90
C GLU A 223 -8.94 8.66 -9.19
N PRO A 224 -8.60 7.71 -8.29
CA PRO A 224 -7.45 6.82 -8.42
C PRO A 224 -7.76 5.67 -9.41
N VAL A 225 -8.06 6.03 -10.66
CA VAL A 225 -8.37 5.10 -11.75
C VAL A 225 -7.26 5.08 -12.79
N VAL A 226 -7.05 3.94 -13.46
CA VAL A 226 -5.95 3.79 -14.43
C VAL A 226 -5.93 4.87 -15.52
N PRO A 227 -7.07 5.32 -16.10
CA PRO A 227 -7.09 6.44 -17.04
C PRO A 227 -6.61 7.80 -16.48
N ASN A 228 -6.53 7.96 -15.16
CA ASN A 228 -5.93 9.11 -14.48
C ASN A 228 -4.46 8.86 -14.08
N GLY A 229 -3.86 7.75 -14.52
CA GLY A 229 -2.54 7.31 -14.09
C GLY A 229 -1.56 7.12 -15.23
N LEU A 230 -0.32 7.56 -15.01
CA LEU A 230 0.82 7.30 -15.88
C LEU A 230 1.88 6.51 -15.11
N ALA A 231 2.33 5.39 -15.66
CA ALA A 231 3.50 4.70 -15.12
C ALA A 231 4.76 5.46 -15.54
N LEU A 232 5.43 6.16 -14.64
CA LEU A 232 6.63 6.95 -14.95
C LEU A 232 7.82 6.45 -14.15
N CYS A 233 9.04 6.51 -14.69
CA CYS A 233 10.21 6.30 -13.85
C CYS A 233 10.42 7.49 -12.91
N LYS A 234 11.21 7.32 -11.84
CA LYS A 234 11.48 8.40 -10.85
C LYS A 234 11.85 9.73 -11.51
N LEU A 235 12.74 9.70 -12.51
CA LEU A 235 13.16 10.90 -13.25
C LEU A 235 11.99 11.55 -14.01
N HIS A 236 11.24 10.76 -14.78
CA HIS A 236 10.11 11.28 -15.57
C HIS A 236 8.95 11.73 -14.69
N HIS A 237 8.72 11.06 -13.57
CA HIS A 237 7.69 11.46 -12.60
C HIS A 237 8.02 12.83 -12.03
N SER A 238 9.23 13.01 -11.49
CA SER A 238 9.66 14.31 -10.95
C SER A 238 9.67 15.41 -12.02
N ALA A 239 10.08 15.11 -13.26
CA ALA A 239 10.04 16.07 -14.36
C ALA A 239 8.61 16.46 -14.75
N TYR A 240 7.66 15.51 -14.74
CA TYR A 240 6.25 15.77 -15.02
C TYR A 240 5.59 16.61 -13.92
N ASP A 241 5.89 16.32 -12.66
CA ASP A 241 5.40 17.06 -11.50
C ASP A 241 5.93 18.50 -11.47
N ALA A 242 7.21 18.68 -11.81
CA ALA A 242 7.87 19.98 -11.87
C ALA A 242 7.55 20.80 -13.13
N HIS A 243 6.62 20.34 -13.98
CA HIS A 243 6.30 20.98 -15.26
C HIS A 243 7.51 21.12 -16.20
N LEU A 244 8.48 20.22 -16.12
CA LEU A 244 9.58 20.11 -17.09
C LEU A 244 9.18 19.26 -18.30
N ILE A 245 8.23 18.34 -18.10
CA ILE A 245 7.59 17.56 -19.16
C ILE A 245 6.08 17.79 -19.11
N GLY A 246 5.49 18.06 -20.27
CA GLY A 246 4.06 18.04 -20.52
C GLY A 246 3.68 16.87 -21.42
N ILE A 247 2.44 16.42 -21.34
CA ILE A 247 1.89 15.44 -22.28
C ILE A 247 0.63 16.08 -22.87
N ARG A 248 0.66 16.29 -24.19
CA ARG A 248 -0.46 16.85 -24.93
C ARG A 248 -1.63 15.85 -24.97
N PRO A 249 -2.88 16.31 -25.16
CA PRO A 249 -4.05 15.43 -25.30
C PRO A 249 -3.94 14.43 -26.46
N ASP A 250 -3.17 14.75 -27.50
CA ASP A 250 -2.82 13.84 -28.60
C ASP A 250 -1.64 12.91 -28.29
N LEU A 251 -1.27 12.81 -27.00
CA LEU A 251 -0.26 11.91 -26.44
C LEU A 251 1.18 12.23 -26.84
N VAL A 252 1.44 13.41 -27.40
CA VAL A 252 2.78 13.88 -27.70
C VAL A 252 3.44 14.45 -26.45
N ILE A 253 4.68 14.02 -26.19
CA ILE A 253 5.50 14.49 -25.09
C ILE A 253 6.12 15.83 -25.46
N GLU A 254 5.94 16.82 -24.60
CA GLU A 254 6.56 18.13 -24.72
C GLU A 254 7.54 18.35 -23.57
N VAL A 255 8.68 18.96 -23.87
CA VAL A 255 9.70 19.31 -22.87
C VAL A 255 9.73 20.83 -22.76
N SER A 256 9.68 21.35 -21.53
CA SER A 256 9.64 22.80 -21.27
C SER A 256 10.80 23.50 -21.98
N ARG A 257 10.54 24.70 -22.51
CA ARG A 257 11.53 25.46 -23.26
C ARG A 257 12.77 25.76 -22.42
N ARG A 258 12.59 26.09 -21.13
CA ARG A 258 13.69 26.33 -20.18
C ARG A 258 14.67 25.16 -20.09
N LEU A 259 14.16 23.92 -20.13
CA LEU A 259 15.00 22.72 -20.08
C LEU A 259 15.66 22.47 -21.44
N MET A 260 14.95 22.74 -22.54
CA MET A 260 15.52 22.60 -23.90
C MET A 260 16.68 23.56 -24.17
N GLU A 261 16.67 24.75 -23.57
CA GLU A 261 17.71 25.78 -23.76
C GLU A 261 18.94 25.57 -22.84
N GLU A 262 18.81 24.78 -21.77
CA GLU A 262 19.91 24.47 -20.86
C GLU A 262 20.98 23.60 -21.56
N ARG A 263 22.26 23.75 -21.19
CA ARG A 263 23.35 22.90 -21.70
C ARG A 263 23.76 21.93 -20.61
N ASP A 264 23.46 20.65 -20.82
CA ASP A 264 23.51 19.66 -19.75
C ASP A 264 24.33 18.42 -20.09
N GLY A 265 24.55 17.59 -19.07
CA GLY A 265 25.14 16.27 -19.24
C GLY A 265 24.20 15.26 -19.92
N PRO A 266 24.73 14.07 -20.27
CA PRO A 266 24.03 13.05 -21.05
C PRO A 266 22.70 12.59 -20.42
N THR A 267 22.55 12.68 -19.10
CA THR A 267 21.31 12.32 -18.39
C THR A 267 20.13 13.21 -18.78
N LEU A 268 20.31 14.53 -18.88
CA LEU A 268 19.22 15.45 -19.23
C LEU A 268 18.95 15.37 -20.74
N GLU A 269 20.02 15.31 -21.54
CA GLU A 269 19.93 15.18 -23.00
C GLU A 269 19.18 13.91 -23.42
N HIS A 270 19.63 12.74 -22.98
CA HIS A 270 19.04 11.45 -23.39
C HIS A 270 17.87 11.01 -22.51
N GLY A 271 17.85 11.43 -21.24
CA GLY A 271 16.82 11.03 -20.29
C GLY A 271 15.56 11.90 -20.33
N LEU A 272 15.65 13.16 -20.79
CA LEU A 272 14.50 14.08 -20.86
C LEU A 272 14.33 14.67 -22.26
N LYS A 273 15.30 15.46 -22.75
CA LYS A 273 15.16 16.25 -23.98
C LYS A 273 14.91 15.40 -25.22
N ALA A 274 15.59 14.26 -25.34
CA ALA A 274 15.45 13.34 -26.46
C ALA A 274 14.02 12.76 -26.64
N PHE A 275 13.14 12.90 -25.64
CA PHE A 275 11.75 12.48 -25.70
C PHE A 275 10.80 13.57 -26.22
N ALA A 276 11.25 14.81 -26.40
CA ALA A 276 10.45 15.87 -26.99
C ALA A 276 9.92 15.44 -28.37
N GLY A 277 8.62 15.65 -28.59
CA GLY A 277 7.93 15.30 -29.84
C GLY A 277 7.63 13.81 -30.02
N ARG A 278 8.06 12.93 -29.11
CA ARG A 278 7.72 11.50 -29.17
C ARG A 278 6.33 11.25 -28.63
N THR A 279 5.71 10.16 -29.08
CA THR A 279 4.41 9.71 -28.55
C THR A 279 4.60 8.89 -27.28
N LEU A 280 3.71 9.11 -26.31
CA LEU A 280 3.62 8.33 -25.08
C LEU A 280 3.30 6.86 -25.38
N HIS A 281 3.96 5.95 -24.66
CA HIS A 281 3.60 4.54 -24.70
C HIS A 281 2.35 4.28 -23.87
N LEU A 282 1.36 3.62 -24.47
CA LEU A 282 0.05 3.38 -23.88
C LEU A 282 -0.06 1.98 -23.26
N PRO A 283 -1.03 1.77 -22.35
CA PRO A 283 -1.46 0.44 -21.94
C PRO A 283 -1.91 -0.42 -23.12
N ARG A 284 -1.98 -1.74 -22.95
CA ARG A 284 -2.48 -2.62 -24.02
C ARG A 284 -3.98 -2.48 -24.27
N ARG A 285 -4.75 -2.10 -23.25
CA ARG A 285 -6.21 -2.02 -23.33
C ARG A 285 -6.64 -0.57 -23.49
N GLN A 286 -7.54 -0.32 -24.44
CA GLN A 286 -8.03 1.03 -24.75
C GLN A 286 -8.82 1.67 -23.59
N ASP A 287 -9.56 0.87 -22.81
CA ASP A 287 -10.28 1.34 -21.62
C ASP A 287 -9.37 1.80 -20.48
N GLN A 288 -8.06 1.61 -20.62
CA GLN A 288 -7.04 2.02 -19.66
C GLN A 288 -6.18 3.18 -20.17
N TYR A 289 -6.45 3.69 -21.37
CA TYR A 289 -5.69 4.82 -21.91
C TYR A 289 -5.82 6.06 -21.01
N PRO A 290 -4.79 6.92 -20.97
CA PRO A 290 -4.90 8.23 -20.36
C PRO A 290 -6.12 8.97 -20.89
N ASP A 291 -6.92 9.51 -19.97
CA ASP A 291 -8.09 10.30 -20.30
C ASP A 291 -7.66 11.64 -20.95
N SER A 292 -8.19 11.91 -22.14
CA SER A 292 -7.78 13.08 -22.93
C SER A 292 -8.14 14.41 -22.27
N GLU A 293 -9.26 14.48 -21.53
CA GLU A 293 -9.66 15.71 -20.85
C GLU A 293 -8.78 15.96 -19.61
N ARG A 294 -8.42 14.91 -18.88
CA ARG A 294 -7.45 15.00 -17.77
C ARG A 294 -6.09 15.47 -18.29
N LEU A 295 -5.65 14.94 -19.45
CA LEU A 295 -4.41 15.37 -20.10
C LEU A 295 -4.47 16.84 -20.53
N GLU A 296 -5.56 17.29 -21.16
CA GLU A 296 -5.75 18.70 -21.52
C GLU A 296 -5.61 19.60 -20.30
N GLN A 297 -6.34 19.31 -19.21
CA GLN A 297 -6.27 20.09 -17.98
C GLN A 297 -4.85 20.15 -17.42
N ARG A 298 -4.14 19.01 -17.36
CA ARG A 298 -2.77 18.95 -16.85
C ARG A 298 -1.78 19.64 -17.77
N TYR A 299 -2.00 19.58 -19.08
CA TYR A 299 -1.18 20.23 -20.09
C TYR A 299 -1.33 21.76 -20.07
N GLU A 300 -2.53 22.27 -19.82
CA GLU A 300 -2.72 23.72 -19.59
C GLU A 300 -1.90 24.25 -18.41
N LEU A 301 -1.81 23.48 -17.32
CA LEU A 301 -0.96 23.83 -16.17
C LEU A 301 0.52 23.86 -16.55
N PHE A 302 0.98 22.86 -17.33
CA PHE A 302 2.33 22.84 -17.88
C PHE A 302 2.62 24.09 -18.73
N ARG A 303 1.72 24.46 -19.64
CA ARG A 303 1.87 25.67 -20.48
C ARG A 303 1.91 26.96 -19.69
N LYS A 304 1.18 27.04 -18.56
CA LYS A 304 1.19 28.20 -17.67
C LYS A 304 2.48 28.32 -16.85
N ALA A 305 3.23 27.22 -16.67
CA ALA A 305 4.43 27.18 -15.85
C ALA A 305 5.69 27.74 -16.55
N GLY A 306 5.69 27.85 -17.89
CA GLY A 306 6.79 28.42 -18.68
C GLY A 306 7.58 27.40 -19.49
#